data_AF-A0A8S4DG38-F1
#
_entry.id   AF-A0A8S4DG38-F1
#
_cell.length_a   1.000
_cell.length_b   1.000
_cell.length_c   1.000
_cell.angle_alpha   90.00
_cell.angle_beta   90.00
_cell.angle_gamma   90.00
#
_symmetry.space_group_name_H-M   'P 1'
#
loop_
_entity.id
_entity.type
_entity.pdbx_description
1 polymer ?
#
loop_
_entity_poly.entity_id
_entity_poly.type
_entity_poly.pdbx_seq_one_letter_code
_entity_poly.pdbx_strand_id
1 'polypeptide(L)'
;MNEEIDEYDIYHQDFTTISEWEVFIARIEEILNEWRLSKAKIPKGNLEYTKKWVGKSEEIKFQSLNFTLSYHTLECELNTNPIKDNKTAEGGWKPSTQLHNGIWEATKNFMDDEDGSPFPVSHWYGLKQYLMLYPSQSLVEENQIKLVMSSINIAFANVDCAVPFFLKIREHWQQCFLGIYEDSEFKTSFDTIHLKRIPNQCSHLNGLANLFKGKIASPVSLEPVLMSAKFSYELKDLEPFVWRPPSQTNEFLSIDGFDVEKLIELPFGAEKNPIQSALLNVMWPRFLENAVIDSASYSDFDPLMAPTWTITIKLRENINCLLSDLVGKMLDLLDDNHLLMDTLGLSRSLGILNPLHKITEAPITISKLVRAAMGSTSVSEFKGPIPDDLLMSLLYYIFPDAVDDDSHKYPEDLQVEMKQSDQEPKLCSAVKSSPAGGLVRRVSLVAARLLEAGGLPYLAHLWYEFTQELQYRWERRIRVPGKEKSFVEVPSQGAVEIELQRSHIVVYLPNFRQ
;
A
#
# COMPACT_ATOMS: atom_id res chain seq x y z
N MET A 1 77.69 40.15 -38.90
CA MET A 1 77.04 39.06 -38.15
C MET A 1 77.02 39.46 -36.70
N ASN A 2 75.89 39.99 -36.24
CA ASN A 2 75.45 39.95 -34.85
C ASN A 2 73.95 39.70 -34.97
N GLU A 3 73.54 38.50 -34.58
CA GLU A 3 72.21 37.97 -34.74
C GLU A 3 71.24 38.72 -33.83
N GLU A 4 70.12 39.13 -34.42
CA GLU A 4 68.94 39.62 -33.74
C GLU A 4 68.39 38.46 -32.89
N ILE A 5 68.29 38.68 -31.58
CA ILE A 5 67.63 37.74 -30.67
C ILE A 5 66.14 38.00 -30.82
N ASP A 6 65.47 37.11 -31.55
CA ASP A 6 64.01 37.05 -31.65
C ASP A 6 63.38 37.03 -30.24
N GLU A 7 62.55 38.03 -29.96
CA GLU A 7 61.52 37.98 -28.92
C GLU A 7 60.50 36.89 -29.29
N TYR A 8 60.86 35.64 -29.01
CA TYR A 8 59.91 34.54 -29.04
C TYR A 8 58.89 34.74 -27.92
N ASP A 9 57.65 35.03 -28.33
CA ASP A 9 56.39 34.66 -27.69
C ASP A 9 56.55 33.97 -26.34
N ILE A 10 56.44 34.74 -25.27
CA ILE A 10 56.19 34.21 -23.93
C ILE A 10 54.76 33.65 -23.97
N TYR A 11 54.62 32.42 -24.44
CA TYR A 11 53.44 31.60 -24.25
C TYR A 11 53.30 31.40 -22.73
N HIS A 12 52.48 32.23 -22.09
CA HIS A 12 51.93 31.93 -20.79
C HIS A 12 51.00 30.72 -20.96
N GLN A 13 51.57 29.52 -20.86
CA GLN A 13 50.79 28.32 -20.66
C GLN A 13 50.18 28.43 -19.26
N ASP A 14 48.89 28.75 -19.19
CA ASP A 14 48.11 28.66 -17.97
C ASP A 14 48.07 27.19 -17.54
N PHE A 15 48.99 26.80 -16.65
CA PHE A 15 48.98 25.52 -15.93
C PHE A 15 48.04 25.56 -14.72
N THR A 16 46.89 26.22 -14.83
CA THR A 16 45.88 26.16 -13.78
C THR A 16 45.27 24.75 -13.81
N THR A 17 45.80 23.87 -12.96
CA THR A 17 45.16 22.59 -12.69
C THR A 17 43.77 22.88 -12.11
N ILE A 18 42.73 22.52 -12.85
CA ILE A 18 41.33 22.71 -12.44
C ILE A 18 41.16 22.08 -11.06
N SER A 19 40.72 22.90 -10.10
CA SER A 19 40.51 22.44 -8.74
C SER A 19 39.36 21.43 -8.68
N GLU A 20 39.41 20.43 -7.80
CA GLU A 20 38.29 19.52 -7.55
C GLU A 20 36.99 20.28 -7.23
N TRP A 21 37.12 21.46 -6.63
CA TRP A 21 36.03 22.39 -6.36
C TRP A 21 35.39 22.97 -7.63
N GLU A 22 36.19 23.35 -8.62
CA GLU A 22 35.71 23.86 -9.91
C GLU A 22 35.08 22.75 -10.74
N VAL A 23 35.66 21.55 -10.72
CA VAL A 23 35.06 20.35 -11.36
C VAL A 23 33.68 20.07 -10.77
N PHE A 24 33.53 20.18 -9.45
CA PHE A 24 32.25 19.98 -8.79
C PHE A 24 31.20 21.01 -9.19
N ILE A 25 31.58 22.30 -9.23
CA ILE A 25 30.69 23.39 -9.69
C ILE A 25 30.26 23.14 -11.14
N ALA A 26 31.23 22.90 -12.03
CA ALA A 26 30.97 22.64 -13.45
C ALA A 26 30.04 21.44 -13.66
N ARG A 27 30.18 20.36 -12.86
CA ARG A 27 29.29 19.21 -12.93
C ARG A 27 27.87 19.56 -12.48
N ILE A 28 27.69 20.35 -11.43
CA ILE A 28 26.36 20.82 -11.02
C ILE A 28 25.73 21.67 -12.12
N GLU A 29 26.50 22.60 -12.71
CA GLU A 29 26.03 23.45 -13.80
C GLU A 29 25.60 22.64 -15.02
N GLU A 30 26.35 21.60 -15.39
CA GLU A 30 26.01 20.67 -16.46
C GLU A 30 24.66 20.00 -16.21
N ILE A 31 24.45 19.47 -15.01
CA ILE A 31 23.20 18.80 -14.61
C ILE A 31 22.02 19.77 -14.64
N LEU A 32 22.18 20.98 -14.09
CA LEU A 32 21.14 22.01 -14.09
C LEU A 32 20.76 22.42 -15.52
N ASN A 33 21.74 22.50 -16.42
CA ASN A 33 21.53 22.80 -17.83
C ASN A 33 20.85 21.65 -18.59
N GLU A 34 21.26 20.40 -18.34
CA GLU A 34 20.64 19.19 -18.89
C GLU A 34 19.17 19.10 -18.47
N TRP A 35 18.89 19.37 -17.20
CA TRP A 35 17.52 19.34 -16.66
C TRP A 35 16.70 20.57 -17.02
N ARG A 36 17.28 21.55 -17.73
CA ARG A 36 16.65 22.78 -18.22
C ARG A 36 16.03 23.65 -17.11
N LEU A 37 16.74 23.78 -16.00
CA LEU A 37 16.24 24.47 -14.80
C LEU A 37 16.52 25.98 -14.75
N SER A 38 16.97 26.58 -15.86
CA SER A 38 17.15 28.03 -15.94
C SER A 38 15.80 28.76 -16.00
N LYS A 39 15.72 29.96 -15.41
CA LYS A 39 14.52 30.82 -15.38
C LYS A 39 13.80 30.95 -16.73
N ALA A 40 14.56 30.94 -17.82
CA ALA A 40 14.04 31.08 -19.18
C ALA A 40 13.25 29.85 -19.70
N LYS A 41 13.48 28.66 -19.13
CA LYS A 41 12.97 27.38 -19.65
C LYS A 41 11.86 26.77 -18.79
N ILE A 42 11.54 27.36 -17.62
CA ILE A 42 10.45 26.87 -16.76
C ILE A 42 9.10 27.27 -17.41
N PRO A 43 8.17 26.33 -17.63
CA PRO A 43 6.93 26.58 -18.35
C PRO A 43 6.06 27.62 -17.63
N LYS A 44 5.72 28.70 -18.33
CA LYS A 44 4.90 29.80 -17.81
C LYS A 44 3.41 29.49 -17.98
N GLY A 45 2.66 29.34 -16.89
CA GLY A 45 1.21 29.12 -16.94
C GLY A 45 0.56 28.86 -15.58
N ASN A 46 -0.78 28.92 -15.54
CA ASN A 46 -1.56 28.41 -14.42
C ASN A 46 -1.52 26.88 -14.49
N LEU A 47 -0.51 26.33 -13.83
CA LEU A 47 -0.23 24.91 -13.75
C LEU A 47 -1.13 24.31 -12.65
N GLU A 48 -2.07 23.47 -13.03
CA GLU A 48 -2.79 22.60 -12.08
C GLU A 48 -1.90 21.38 -11.82
N TYR A 49 -1.50 21.24 -10.56
CA TYR A 49 -0.57 20.21 -10.13
C TYR A 49 -1.34 18.99 -9.65
N THR A 50 -0.98 17.82 -10.16
CA THR A 50 -1.45 16.54 -9.64
C THR A 50 -0.72 16.20 -8.34
N LYS A 51 -1.23 15.24 -7.55
CA LYS A 51 -0.53 14.73 -6.34
C LYS A 51 0.59 13.71 -6.67
N LYS A 52 1.01 13.59 -7.93
CA LYS A 52 2.06 12.64 -8.35
C LYS A 52 3.39 13.36 -8.50
N TRP A 53 4.39 12.88 -7.78
CA TRP A 53 5.76 13.39 -7.85
C TRP A 53 6.58 12.66 -8.91
N VAL A 54 7.22 13.44 -9.78
CA VAL A 54 8.20 12.93 -10.75
C VAL A 54 9.58 13.39 -10.33
N GLY A 55 10.56 12.48 -10.39
CA GLY A 55 11.92 12.75 -9.98
C GLY A 55 12.97 12.37 -11.03
N LYS A 56 14.04 13.16 -11.12
CA LYS A 56 15.30 12.80 -11.78
C LYS A 56 16.40 12.78 -10.73
N SER A 57 17.38 11.90 -10.86
CA SER A 57 18.49 11.81 -9.91
C SER A 57 19.80 11.51 -10.61
N GLU A 58 20.87 12.16 -10.17
CA GLU A 58 22.23 11.94 -10.63
C GLU A 58 23.22 11.90 -9.46
N GLU A 59 24.26 11.09 -9.60
CA GLU A 59 25.33 10.95 -8.62
C GLU A 59 26.50 11.89 -8.94
N ILE A 60 26.98 12.60 -7.93
CA ILE A 60 28.09 13.55 -8.02
C ILE A 60 29.10 13.19 -6.95
N LYS A 61 30.38 13.12 -7.32
CA LYS A 61 31.47 12.90 -6.37
C LYS A 61 32.15 14.22 -6.06
N PHE A 62 32.39 14.47 -4.78
CA PHE A 62 33.18 15.59 -4.32
C PHE A 62 34.05 15.16 -3.15
N GLN A 63 35.37 15.28 -3.32
CA GLN A 63 36.35 14.72 -2.40
C GLN A 63 36.12 13.21 -2.17
N SER A 64 36.05 12.76 -0.92
CA SER A 64 35.77 11.38 -0.51
C SER A 64 34.27 11.08 -0.37
N LEU A 65 33.39 12.04 -0.67
CA LEU A 65 31.95 11.93 -0.49
C LEU A 65 31.22 11.76 -1.83
N ASN A 66 30.26 10.83 -1.83
CA ASN A 66 29.31 10.67 -2.93
C ASN A 66 28.01 11.38 -2.54
N PHE A 67 27.55 12.26 -3.41
CA PHE A 67 26.28 12.96 -3.29
C PHE A 67 25.31 12.46 -4.36
N THR A 68 24.03 12.45 -4.04
CA THR A 68 22.97 12.26 -5.02
C THR A 68 22.18 13.57 -5.10
N LEU A 69 22.19 14.18 -6.28
CA LEU A 69 21.35 15.32 -6.61
C LEU A 69 20.06 14.78 -7.20
N SER A 70 18.91 15.13 -6.61
CA SER A 70 17.61 14.78 -7.13
C SER A 70 16.74 16.01 -7.36
N TYR A 71 16.10 16.06 -8.53
CA TYR A 71 15.08 17.05 -8.86
C TYR A 71 13.71 16.42 -8.68
N HIS A 72 12.84 17.06 -7.91
CA HIS A 72 11.48 16.61 -7.68
C HIS A 72 10.50 17.69 -8.11
N THR A 73 9.51 17.33 -8.91
CA THR A 73 8.46 18.23 -9.38
C THR A 73 7.11 17.52 -9.36
N LEU A 74 6.06 18.25 -9.04
CA LEU A 74 4.69 17.78 -9.19
C LEU A 74 4.33 17.75 -10.68
N GLU A 75 3.77 16.63 -11.13
CA GLU A 75 3.31 16.51 -12.51
C GLU A 75 2.19 17.51 -12.78
N CYS A 76 2.36 18.30 -13.84
CA CYS A 76 1.40 19.31 -14.24
C CYS A 76 0.52 18.83 -15.39
N GLU A 77 -0.78 18.99 -15.25
CA GLU A 77 -1.70 18.90 -16.37
C GLU A 77 -1.75 20.25 -17.09
N LEU A 78 -1.30 20.29 -18.34
CA LEU A 78 -1.46 21.45 -19.18
C LEU A 78 -2.92 21.48 -19.67
N ASN A 79 -3.73 22.41 -19.16
CA ASN A 79 -5.03 22.70 -19.75
C ASN A 79 -4.82 23.20 -21.19
N THR A 80 -5.04 22.33 -22.18
CA THR A 80 -4.97 22.64 -23.63
C THR A 80 -6.19 23.41 -24.11
N ASN A 81 -6.61 24.43 -23.38
CA ASN A 81 -7.57 25.41 -23.85
C ASN A 81 -6.84 26.77 -23.91
N PRO A 82 -6.33 27.18 -25.08
CA PRO A 82 -5.84 28.54 -25.24
C PRO A 82 -7.06 29.47 -25.19
N ILE A 83 -7.41 29.94 -23.99
CA ILE A 83 -8.34 31.04 -23.84
C ILE A 83 -7.65 32.25 -24.47
N LYS A 84 -8.14 32.64 -25.65
CA LYS A 84 -7.84 33.92 -26.29
C LYS A 84 -8.47 35.03 -25.45
N ASP A 85 -7.83 35.39 -24.34
CA ASP A 85 -8.11 36.65 -23.68
C ASP A 85 -6.91 37.59 -23.86
N ASN A 86 -6.99 38.34 -24.96
CA ASN A 86 -6.27 39.59 -25.16
C ASN A 86 -6.81 40.65 -24.18
N LYS A 87 -6.49 40.48 -22.90
CA LYS A 87 -6.55 41.56 -21.91
C LYS A 87 -5.23 41.54 -21.15
N THR A 88 -4.43 42.56 -21.40
CA THR A 88 -3.36 43.09 -20.55
C THR A 88 -3.36 42.53 -19.12
N ALA A 89 -2.67 41.40 -18.93
CA ALA A 89 -2.19 40.95 -17.64
C ALA A 89 -0.68 41.16 -17.63
N GLU A 90 -0.25 42.39 -17.36
CA GLU A 90 1.15 42.74 -17.05
C GLU A 90 1.63 42.12 -15.72
N GLY A 91 0.88 41.19 -15.12
CA GLY A 91 1.32 40.33 -14.03
C GLY A 91 1.87 39.02 -14.57
N GLY A 92 3.06 39.06 -15.18
CA GLY A 92 3.72 37.86 -15.67
C GLY A 92 3.88 36.81 -14.56
N TRP A 93 3.63 35.54 -14.89
CA TRP A 93 3.94 34.41 -14.02
C TRP A 93 5.40 34.49 -13.58
N LYS A 94 5.64 34.76 -12.28
CA LYS A 94 6.97 34.74 -11.68
C LYS A 94 7.07 33.51 -10.77
N PRO A 95 8.12 32.68 -10.89
CA PRO A 95 8.39 31.57 -9.97
C PRO A 95 8.38 31.99 -8.49
N SER A 96 8.75 33.22 -8.22
CA SER A 96 8.70 33.86 -6.90
C SER A 96 7.29 33.92 -6.31
N THR A 97 6.30 34.39 -7.07
CA THR A 97 4.90 34.48 -6.62
C THR A 97 4.35 33.10 -6.25
N GLN A 98 4.74 32.06 -6.99
CA GLN A 98 4.37 30.68 -6.69
C GLN A 98 4.98 30.19 -5.38
N LEU A 99 6.25 30.50 -5.12
CA LEU A 99 6.91 30.17 -3.87
C LEU A 99 6.23 30.86 -2.68
N HIS A 100 5.93 32.15 -2.79
CA HIS A 100 5.23 32.90 -1.75
C HIS A 100 3.83 32.35 -1.48
N ASN A 101 3.07 32.04 -2.54
CA ASN A 101 1.74 31.44 -2.41
C ASN A 101 1.84 30.05 -1.76
N GLY A 102 2.85 29.25 -2.11
CA GLY A 102 3.11 27.94 -1.52
C GLY A 102 3.43 28.04 -0.03
N ILE A 103 4.33 28.95 0.37
CA ILE A 103 4.64 29.20 1.79
C ILE A 103 3.37 29.63 2.54
N TRP A 104 2.54 30.49 1.95
CA TRP A 104 1.29 30.93 2.55
C TRP A 104 0.25 29.81 2.68
N GLU A 105 0.20 28.91 1.72
CA GLU A 105 -0.64 27.72 1.76
C GLU A 105 -0.15 26.71 2.81
N ALA A 106 1.15 26.51 2.93
CA ALA A 106 1.76 25.64 3.93
C ALA A 106 1.45 26.10 5.38
N THR A 107 1.30 27.40 5.63
CA THR A 107 0.85 27.88 6.95
C THR A 107 -0.57 27.42 7.31
N LYS A 108 -1.42 27.11 6.32
CA LYS A 108 -2.80 26.68 6.56
C LYS A 108 -2.87 25.23 7.00
N ASN A 109 -2.13 24.35 6.34
CA ASN A 109 -2.17 22.90 6.55
C ASN A 109 -0.95 22.39 7.35
N PHE A 110 -0.23 23.31 8.01
CA PHE A 110 1.01 23.14 8.76
C PHE A 110 1.39 21.69 9.13
N MET A 111 2.17 21.04 8.24
CA MET A 111 2.69 19.67 8.43
C MET A 111 1.64 18.56 8.66
N ASP A 112 0.41 18.72 8.18
CA ASP A 112 -0.65 17.70 8.23
C ASP A 112 -0.81 16.92 6.92
N ASP A 113 -0.47 17.52 5.78
CA ASP A 113 -0.62 16.87 4.47
C ASP A 113 0.66 16.07 4.11
N GLU A 114 0.53 14.74 4.02
CA GLU A 114 1.52 13.92 3.33
C GLU A 114 1.30 14.05 1.82
N ASP A 115 2.08 14.93 1.19
CA ASP A 115 1.99 15.23 -0.25
C ASP A 115 2.53 14.10 -1.16
N GLY A 116 2.96 12.97 -0.59
CA GLY A 116 3.60 11.87 -1.33
C GLY A 116 5.01 12.21 -1.83
N SER A 117 5.59 13.32 -1.36
CA SER A 117 6.95 13.72 -1.70
C SER A 117 7.98 12.84 -0.97
N PRO A 118 9.14 12.55 -1.59
CA PRO A 118 10.17 11.74 -0.93
C PRO A 118 10.81 12.44 0.26
N PHE A 119 10.77 13.77 0.30
CA PHE A 119 11.32 14.58 1.39
C PHE A 119 10.26 15.50 2.00
N PRO A 120 10.34 15.79 3.32
CA PRO A 120 9.33 16.59 4.02
C PRO A 120 9.40 18.09 3.69
N VAL A 121 10.46 18.56 3.04
CA VAL A 121 10.65 19.97 2.70
C VAL A 121 9.54 20.54 1.80
N SER A 122 8.90 19.68 1.01
CA SER A 122 7.78 20.11 0.16
C SER A 122 6.60 20.56 1.01
N HIS A 123 6.16 19.76 1.97
CA HIS A 123 5.03 20.10 2.83
C HIS A 123 5.39 21.16 3.89
N TRP A 124 6.67 21.29 4.29
CA TRP A 124 7.11 22.34 5.23
C TRP A 124 7.03 23.74 4.63
N TYR A 125 7.43 23.89 3.37
CA TYR A 125 7.53 25.19 2.70
C TYR A 125 6.52 25.37 1.56
N GLY A 126 5.63 24.39 1.34
CA GLY A 126 4.61 24.41 0.29
C GLY A 126 5.18 24.39 -1.13
N LEU A 127 6.25 23.63 -1.33
CA LEU A 127 6.99 23.62 -2.59
C LEU A 127 6.39 22.62 -3.57
N LYS A 128 6.21 23.07 -4.81
CA LYS A 128 5.72 22.26 -5.94
C LYS A 128 6.85 21.68 -6.78
N GLN A 129 8.05 22.27 -6.66
CA GLN A 129 9.28 21.82 -7.28
C GLN A 129 10.46 22.15 -6.36
N TYR A 130 11.43 21.26 -6.25
CA TYR A 130 12.65 21.49 -5.48
C TYR A 130 13.80 20.59 -5.96
N LEU A 131 15.02 21.04 -5.68
CA LEU A 131 16.23 20.26 -5.81
C LEU A 131 16.69 19.80 -4.43
N MET A 132 17.07 18.54 -4.30
CA MET A 132 17.61 17.97 -3.08
C MET A 132 18.99 17.37 -3.36
N LEU A 133 20.00 17.84 -2.65
CA LEU A 133 21.30 17.18 -2.58
C LEU A 133 21.38 16.45 -1.25
N TYR A 134 21.56 15.14 -1.30
CA TYR A 134 21.81 14.35 -0.10
C TYR A 134 23.07 13.51 -0.25
N PRO A 135 23.95 13.51 0.76
CA PRO A 135 25.16 12.71 0.73
C PRO A 135 24.84 11.24 1.05
N SER A 136 25.63 10.32 0.50
CA SER A 136 25.57 8.90 0.89
C SER A 136 26.02 8.69 2.35
N GLN A 137 26.95 9.51 2.83
CA GLN A 137 27.46 9.51 4.20
C GLN A 137 27.00 10.77 4.94
N SER A 138 26.77 10.69 6.25
CA SER A 138 26.27 11.80 7.07
C SER A 138 27.20 13.02 7.02
N LEU A 139 26.67 14.19 6.65
CA LEU A 139 27.45 15.43 6.53
C LEU A 139 27.33 16.26 7.81
N VAL A 140 28.30 16.10 8.72
CA VAL A 140 28.27 16.73 10.05
C VAL A 140 29.22 17.94 10.15
N GLU A 141 30.31 17.95 9.39
CA GLU A 141 31.34 19.00 9.47
C GLU A 141 30.86 20.34 8.89
N GLU A 142 30.85 21.39 9.72
CA GLU A 142 30.34 22.71 9.34
C GLU A 142 31.13 23.34 8.17
N ASN A 143 32.44 23.13 8.12
CA ASN A 143 33.28 23.65 7.04
C ASN A 143 32.92 23.02 5.69
N GLN A 144 32.67 21.71 5.67
CA GLN A 144 32.26 21.00 4.46
C GLN A 144 30.85 21.43 4.02
N ILE A 145 29.92 21.60 4.97
CA ILE A 145 28.58 22.12 4.68
C ILE A 145 28.66 23.51 4.03
N LYS A 146 29.44 24.43 4.62
CA LYS A 146 29.62 25.78 4.08
C LYS A 146 30.29 25.77 2.71
N LEU A 147 31.29 24.91 2.51
CA LEU A 147 31.97 24.76 1.22
C LEU A 147 30.99 24.31 0.14
N VAL A 148 30.24 23.23 0.39
CA VAL A 148 29.24 22.69 -0.55
C VAL A 148 28.17 23.74 -0.85
N MET A 149 27.61 24.39 0.17
CA MET A 149 26.63 25.46 -0.01
C MET A 149 27.18 26.63 -0.82
N SER A 150 28.44 27.00 -0.61
CA SER A 150 29.10 28.05 -1.41
C SER A 150 29.23 27.64 -2.87
N SER A 151 29.66 26.41 -3.16
CA SER A 151 29.75 25.87 -4.51
C SER A 151 28.41 25.91 -5.23
N ILE A 152 27.33 25.54 -4.52
CA ILE A 152 25.97 25.52 -5.07
C ILE A 152 25.48 26.95 -5.34
N ASN A 153 25.70 27.89 -4.43
CA ASN A 153 25.33 29.30 -4.68
C ASN A 153 25.99 29.83 -5.96
N ILE A 154 27.26 29.47 -6.21
CA ILE A 154 27.98 29.88 -7.42
C ILE A 154 27.35 29.24 -8.67
N ALA A 155 27.16 27.92 -8.66
CA ALA A 155 26.55 27.21 -9.78
C ALA A 155 25.14 27.74 -10.12
N PHE A 156 24.34 28.06 -9.09
CA PHE A 156 22.99 28.59 -9.25
C PHE A 156 22.98 30.00 -9.81
N ALA A 157 23.90 30.85 -9.37
CA ALA A 157 24.08 32.19 -9.90
C ALA A 157 24.51 32.16 -11.38
N ASN A 158 25.37 31.21 -11.76
CA ASN A 158 25.85 31.07 -13.13
C ASN A 158 24.76 30.56 -14.10
N VAL A 159 23.91 29.61 -13.66
CA VAL A 159 22.83 29.03 -14.49
C VAL A 159 21.53 29.84 -14.45
N ASP A 160 21.43 30.80 -13.52
CA ASP A 160 20.21 31.57 -13.24
C ASP A 160 19.01 30.64 -12.95
N CYS A 161 19.22 29.74 -11.99
CA CYS A 161 18.24 28.73 -11.58
C CYS A 161 17.20 29.33 -10.62
N ALA A 162 15.90 29.25 -10.96
CA ALA A 162 14.80 29.67 -10.08
C ALA A 162 14.03 28.49 -9.48
N VAL A 163 14.77 27.49 -8.99
CA VAL A 163 14.20 26.36 -8.25
C VAL A 163 14.80 26.34 -6.84
N PRO A 164 13.97 26.19 -5.79
CA PRO A 164 14.48 26.03 -4.43
C PRO A 164 15.39 24.82 -4.30
N PHE A 165 16.55 25.02 -3.68
CA PHE A 165 17.53 23.98 -3.45
C PHE A 165 17.61 23.65 -1.96
N PHE A 166 17.81 22.37 -1.64
CA PHE A 166 18.01 21.86 -0.29
C PHE A 166 19.21 20.93 -0.23
N LEU A 167 20.03 21.09 0.79
CA LEU A 167 21.11 20.18 1.19
C LEU A 167 20.68 19.45 2.46
N LYS A 168 20.66 18.11 2.42
CA LYS A 168 20.49 17.29 3.62
C LYS A 168 21.78 17.29 4.43
N ILE A 169 21.69 17.72 5.68
CA ILE A 169 22.81 17.82 6.63
C ILE A 169 22.60 16.87 7.81
N ARG A 170 23.68 16.60 8.54
CA ARG A 170 23.73 15.70 9.70
C ARG A 170 23.42 14.25 9.34
N GLU A 171 22.96 13.47 10.32
CA GLU A 171 22.60 12.06 10.17
C GLU A 171 21.31 11.89 9.37
N HIS A 172 21.18 10.83 8.58
CA HIS A 172 20.00 10.66 7.70
C HIS A 172 18.67 10.53 8.43
N TRP A 173 18.68 10.09 9.70
CA TRP A 173 17.49 10.05 10.56
C TRP A 173 17.07 11.43 11.06
N GLN A 174 18.00 12.38 11.12
CA GLN A 174 17.71 13.78 11.43
C GLN A 174 17.23 14.44 10.13
N GLN A 175 15.95 14.81 10.08
CA GLN A 175 15.35 15.53 8.95
C GLN A 175 15.84 17.00 8.95
N CYS A 176 17.15 17.21 8.80
CA CYS A 176 17.79 18.52 8.77
C CYS A 176 18.20 18.88 7.34
N PHE A 177 17.65 19.98 6.85
CA PHE A 177 17.88 20.55 5.54
C PHE A 177 18.29 22.02 5.65
N LEU A 178 19.24 22.41 4.81
CA LEU A 178 19.61 23.79 4.58
C LEU A 178 19.28 24.13 3.12
N GLY A 179 18.48 25.15 2.90
CA GLY A 179 18.04 25.49 1.55
C GLY A 179 18.17 26.95 1.20
N ILE A 180 18.22 27.20 -0.10
CA ILE A 180 18.33 28.52 -0.69
C ILE A 180 17.42 28.63 -1.91
N TYR A 181 16.88 29.82 -2.10
CA TYR A 181 16.22 30.22 -3.32
C TYR A 181 16.59 31.67 -3.61
N GLU A 182 17.05 31.93 -4.83
CA GLU A 182 17.48 33.24 -5.28
C GLU A 182 16.70 33.61 -6.54
N ASP A 183 15.85 34.64 -6.42
CA ASP A 183 15.23 35.30 -7.55
C ASP A 183 15.88 36.66 -7.77
N SER A 184 15.59 37.30 -8.90
CA SER A 184 16.21 38.59 -9.26
C SER A 184 15.90 39.71 -8.26
N GLU A 185 14.83 39.57 -7.46
CA GLU A 185 14.37 40.59 -6.51
C GLU A 185 14.63 40.22 -5.04
N PHE A 186 14.74 38.92 -4.69
CA PHE A 186 14.86 38.50 -3.30
C PHE A 186 15.58 37.16 -3.15
N LYS A 187 16.18 36.99 -1.97
CA LYS A 187 16.83 35.75 -1.55
C LYS A 187 16.09 35.17 -0.35
N THR A 188 15.62 33.93 -0.48
CA THR A 188 14.96 33.18 0.60
C THR A 188 15.93 32.12 1.12
N SER A 189 16.13 32.10 2.43
CA SER A 189 16.90 31.06 3.12
C SER A 189 15.93 30.13 3.85
N PHE A 190 16.15 28.82 3.73
CA PHE A 190 15.38 27.78 4.37
C PHE A 190 16.26 27.06 5.39
N ASP A 191 16.14 27.45 6.65
CA ASP A 191 16.95 26.88 7.72
C ASP A 191 16.12 25.92 8.56
N THR A 192 16.60 24.69 8.72
CA THR A 192 16.07 23.77 9.73
C THR A 192 17.14 23.52 10.78
N ILE A 193 16.72 23.50 12.05
CA ILE A 193 17.62 23.34 13.18
C ILE A 193 17.08 22.22 14.04
N HIS A 194 17.93 21.22 14.31
CA HIS A 194 17.62 20.18 15.27
C HIS A 194 18.36 20.44 16.59
N LEU A 195 17.60 20.62 17.66
CA LEU A 195 18.10 20.88 19.00
C LEU A 195 17.88 19.65 19.88
N LYS A 196 18.96 19.03 20.37
CA LYS A 196 18.88 17.87 21.29
C LYS A 196 18.22 18.25 22.63
N ARG A 197 18.38 19.48 23.07
CA ARG A 197 17.73 20.06 24.25
C ARG A 197 17.14 21.40 23.83
N ILE A 198 15.88 21.62 24.18
CA ILE A 198 15.17 22.86 23.87
C ILE A 198 15.58 23.91 24.91
N PRO A 199 16.25 25.01 24.52
CA PRO A 199 16.49 26.13 25.43
C PRO A 199 15.17 26.78 25.82
N ASN A 200 15.11 27.41 27.00
CA ASN A 200 13.89 28.09 27.47
C ASN A 200 13.40 29.21 26.53
N GLN A 201 14.30 29.78 25.71
CA GLN A 201 13.93 30.79 24.70
C GLN A 201 13.20 30.18 23.49
N CYS A 202 13.28 28.86 23.29
CA CYS A 202 12.65 28.16 22.18
C CYS A 202 11.50 27.25 22.64
N SER A 203 11.13 27.28 23.93
CA SER A 203 10.06 26.44 24.47
C SER A 203 8.66 27.02 24.25
N HIS A 204 8.56 28.31 23.95
CA HIS A 204 7.29 29.01 23.73
C HIS A 204 7.31 29.76 22.40
N LEU A 205 6.12 29.97 21.83
CA LEU A 205 5.93 30.63 20.55
C LEU A 205 6.50 32.06 20.55
N ASN A 206 6.30 32.82 21.64
CA ASN A 206 6.85 34.17 21.75
C ASN A 206 8.39 34.18 21.65
N GLY A 207 9.05 33.19 22.25
CA GLY A 207 10.50 33.06 22.16
C GLY A 207 10.99 32.72 20.74
N LEU A 208 10.26 31.84 20.05
CA LEU A 208 10.53 31.51 18.64
C LEU A 208 10.29 32.71 17.71
N ALA A 209 9.24 33.49 17.93
CA ALA A 209 8.96 34.71 17.17
C ALA A 209 10.07 35.75 17.34
N ASN A 210 10.58 35.93 18.56
CA ASN A 210 11.70 36.82 18.83
C ASN A 210 13.00 36.34 18.18
N LEU A 211 13.27 35.03 18.18
CA LEU A 211 14.41 34.45 17.48
C LEU A 211 14.32 34.71 15.96
N PHE A 212 13.14 34.51 15.37
CA PHE A 212 12.88 34.78 13.96
C PHE A 212 13.12 36.26 13.61
N LYS A 213 12.54 37.19 14.38
CA LYS A 213 12.78 38.63 14.22
C LYS A 213 14.26 39.00 14.37
N GLY A 214 14.96 38.38 15.32
CA GLY A 214 16.40 38.55 15.53
C GLY A 214 17.23 38.12 14.32
N LYS A 215 16.84 37.06 13.61
CA LYS A 215 17.51 36.61 12.39
C LYS A 215 17.36 37.58 11.21
N ILE A 216 16.23 38.28 11.11
CA ILE A 216 16.00 39.25 10.03
C ILE A 216 16.94 40.46 10.15
N ALA A 217 17.38 40.79 11.38
CA ALA A 217 18.29 41.90 11.68
C ALA A 217 17.87 43.23 11.01
N SER A 218 16.56 43.47 10.91
CA SER A 218 16.02 44.67 10.27
C SER A 218 16.31 45.93 11.09
N PRO A 219 16.76 47.03 10.46
CA PRO A 219 16.92 48.32 11.12
C PRO A 219 15.58 49.02 11.43
N VAL A 220 14.47 48.49 10.91
CA VAL A 220 13.10 49.01 11.09
C VAL A 220 12.27 48.03 11.91
N SER A 221 11.34 48.56 12.70
CA SER A 221 10.35 47.76 13.44
C SER A 221 9.61 46.83 12.51
N LEU A 222 9.68 45.53 12.78
CA LEU A 222 9.03 44.50 11.99
C LEU A 222 7.53 44.46 12.27
N GLU A 223 6.75 44.15 11.23
CA GLU A 223 5.33 43.85 11.36
C GLU A 223 5.10 42.58 12.23
N PRO A 224 3.89 42.41 12.80
CA PRO A 224 3.55 41.22 13.56
C PRO A 224 3.74 39.95 12.73
N VAL A 225 4.41 38.94 13.31
CA VAL A 225 4.70 37.71 12.59
C VAL A 225 3.44 36.86 12.50
N LEU A 226 3.17 36.34 11.31
CA LEU A 226 2.14 35.34 11.10
C LEU A 226 2.64 33.98 11.54
N MET A 227 1.87 33.29 12.36
CA MET A 227 2.27 32.02 12.96
C MET A 227 1.18 30.98 12.82
N SER A 228 1.59 29.73 12.97
CA SER A 228 0.71 28.56 13.07
C SER A 228 1.30 27.63 14.10
N ALA A 229 0.45 27.07 14.94
CA ALA A 229 0.86 26.21 16.03
C ALA A 229 0.12 24.88 15.92
N LYS A 230 0.84 23.79 16.22
CA LYS A 230 0.32 22.43 16.19
C LYS A 230 0.85 21.68 17.40
N PHE A 231 -0.06 21.08 18.18
CA PHE A 231 0.30 20.10 19.20
C PHE A 231 -0.06 18.71 18.72
N SER A 232 0.90 17.81 18.81
CA SER A 232 0.74 16.42 18.44
C SER A 232 0.80 15.53 19.68
N TYR A 233 -0.29 14.79 19.90
CA TYR A 233 -0.45 13.82 20.97
C TYR A 233 -0.43 12.43 20.36
N GLU A 234 0.57 11.62 20.72
CA GLU A 234 0.69 10.26 20.24
C GLU A 234 0.18 9.30 21.32
N LEU A 235 -0.93 8.60 21.03
CA LEU A 235 -1.37 7.48 21.84
C LEU A 235 -0.61 6.23 21.38
N LYS A 236 0.40 5.84 22.16
CA LYS A 236 1.19 4.61 21.96
C LYS A 236 0.49 3.43 22.63
N ASP A 237 0.76 2.25 22.10
CA ASP A 237 0.39 0.97 22.69
C ASP A 237 -1.12 0.81 22.95
N LEU A 238 -1.92 0.97 21.88
CA LEU A 238 -3.21 0.29 21.82
C LEU A 238 -2.91 -1.20 21.85
N GLU A 239 -2.90 -1.79 23.06
CA GLU A 239 -2.60 -3.20 23.26
C GLU A 239 -3.36 -4.04 22.24
N PRO A 240 -2.75 -5.10 21.69
CA PRO A 240 -3.43 -6.00 20.78
C PRO A 240 -4.50 -6.76 21.55
N PHE A 241 -5.64 -6.12 21.80
CA PHE A 241 -6.82 -6.82 22.24
C PHE A 241 -7.27 -7.69 21.06
N VAL A 242 -7.40 -8.97 21.34
CA VAL A 242 -7.92 -9.93 20.39
C VAL A 242 -9.40 -9.62 20.25
N TRP A 243 -9.87 -9.37 19.03
CA TRP A 243 -11.29 -9.09 18.76
C TRP A 243 -12.23 -10.25 19.09
N ARG A 244 -11.71 -11.34 19.68
CA ARG A 244 -12.39 -12.60 19.93
C ARG A 244 -13.81 -12.34 20.45
N PRO A 245 -14.84 -12.72 19.69
CA PRO A 245 -16.04 -13.25 20.30
C PRO A 245 -15.64 -14.44 21.18
N PRO A 246 -16.33 -14.68 22.29
CA PRO A 246 -16.06 -15.82 23.14
C PRO A 246 -16.28 -17.07 22.28
N SER A 247 -15.25 -17.92 22.19
CA SER A 247 -15.35 -19.29 21.67
C SER A 247 -16.15 -19.46 20.37
N GLN A 248 -15.47 -19.58 19.23
CA GLN A 248 -15.86 -20.66 18.31
C GLN A 248 -15.65 -21.97 19.10
N THR A 249 -16.64 -22.33 19.92
CA THR A 249 -16.80 -23.72 20.33
C THR A 249 -16.93 -24.51 19.03
N ASN A 250 -16.37 -25.71 18.99
CA ASN A 250 -16.55 -26.65 17.88
C ASN A 250 -18.01 -27.12 17.73
N GLU A 251 -18.99 -26.30 18.13
CA GLU A 251 -20.44 -26.51 17.95
C GLU A 251 -20.79 -26.76 16.49
N PHE A 252 -20.07 -26.15 15.54
CA PHE A 252 -20.27 -26.46 14.12
C PHE A 252 -19.97 -27.93 13.77
N LEU A 253 -19.07 -28.59 14.53
CA LEU A 253 -18.77 -30.02 14.37
C LEU A 253 -19.77 -30.93 15.12
N SER A 254 -20.80 -30.35 15.75
CA SER A 254 -21.88 -31.06 16.43
C SER A 254 -23.20 -30.90 15.68
N ILE A 255 -24.04 -31.94 15.72
CA ILE A 255 -25.33 -31.99 15.02
C ILE A 255 -26.27 -30.88 15.51
N ASP A 256 -26.26 -30.60 16.81
CA ASP A 256 -27.10 -29.57 17.46
C ASP A 256 -26.71 -28.14 17.06
N GLY A 257 -25.54 -27.94 16.44
CA GLY A 257 -25.01 -26.65 16.00
C GLY A 257 -25.05 -26.41 14.48
N PHE A 258 -25.52 -27.40 13.69
CA PHE A 258 -25.61 -27.28 12.24
C PHE A 258 -26.71 -26.31 11.82
N ASP A 259 -26.31 -25.18 11.24
CA ASP A 259 -27.21 -24.16 10.72
C ASP A 259 -26.68 -23.64 9.37
N VAL A 260 -27.56 -23.54 8.39
CA VAL A 260 -27.23 -23.06 7.04
C VAL A 260 -26.87 -21.58 7.05
N GLU A 261 -27.40 -20.79 7.98
CA GLU A 261 -27.03 -19.38 8.12
C GLU A 261 -25.56 -19.25 8.58
N LYS A 262 -25.12 -20.11 9.52
CA LYS A 262 -23.72 -20.17 9.97
C LYS A 262 -22.75 -20.65 8.90
N LEU A 263 -23.21 -21.40 7.89
CA LEU A 263 -22.38 -21.81 6.74
C LEU A 263 -22.03 -20.62 5.82
N ILE A 264 -22.87 -19.57 5.81
CA ILE A 264 -22.69 -18.39 4.96
C ILE A 264 -21.80 -17.34 5.63
N GLU A 265 -21.74 -17.33 6.97
CA GLU A 265 -20.92 -16.41 7.77
C GLU A 265 -19.44 -16.83 7.80
N LEU A 266 -18.67 -16.46 6.78
CA LEU A 266 -17.22 -16.66 6.78
C LEU A 266 -16.52 -15.76 7.81
N PRO A 267 -15.39 -16.20 8.40
CA PRO A 267 -14.66 -15.41 9.38
C PRO A 267 -14.05 -14.17 8.71
N PHE A 268 -14.55 -13.00 9.06
CA PHE A 268 -14.07 -11.72 8.53
C PHE A 268 -13.44 -10.87 9.65
N GLY A 269 -12.35 -10.19 9.32
CA GLY A 269 -11.65 -9.28 10.23
C GLY A 269 -10.23 -9.72 10.61
N ALA A 270 -9.55 -8.84 11.34
CA ALA A 270 -8.21 -9.07 11.88
C ALA A 270 -8.30 -9.78 13.23
N GLU A 271 -7.38 -10.72 13.49
CA GLU A 271 -7.33 -11.43 14.77
C GLU A 271 -7.06 -10.47 15.95
N LYS A 272 -6.25 -9.44 15.70
CA LYS A 272 -5.80 -8.44 16.68
C LYS A 272 -6.17 -7.04 16.21
N ASN A 273 -6.18 -6.08 17.13
CA ASN A 273 -6.33 -4.67 16.78
C ASN A 273 -5.29 -4.26 15.71
N PRO A 274 -5.73 -3.85 14.50
CA PRO A 274 -4.83 -3.47 13.42
C PRO A 274 -4.13 -2.13 13.67
N ILE A 275 -4.58 -1.36 14.67
CA ILE A 275 -4.03 -0.05 15.00
C ILE A 275 -2.77 -0.21 15.87
N GLN A 276 -1.69 0.46 15.48
CA GLN A 276 -0.44 0.53 16.24
C GLN A 276 -0.43 1.75 17.17
N SER A 277 -0.75 2.92 16.61
CA SER A 277 -0.76 4.19 17.32
C SER A 277 -1.73 5.15 16.66
N ALA A 278 -2.34 6.02 17.45
CA ALA A 278 -3.14 7.13 16.95
C ALA A 278 -2.43 8.44 17.28
N LEU A 279 -2.18 9.27 16.26
CA LEU A 279 -1.63 10.60 16.41
C LEU A 279 -2.77 11.61 16.30
N LEU A 280 -3.08 12.29 17.40
CA LEU A 280 -4.03 13.40 17.42
C LEU A 280 -3.25 14.71 17.27
N ASN A 281 -3.54 15.44 16.21
CA ASN A 281 -2.98 16.75 15.94
C ASN A 281 -4.05 17.82 16.15
N VAL A 282 -3.66 18.85 16.88
CA VAL A 282 -4.51 19.97 17.21
C VAL A 282 -3.84 21.23 16.69
N MET A 283 -4.48 21.94 15.77
CA MET A 283 -3.85 23.03 15.02
C MET A 283 -4.58 24.37 15.18
N TRP A 284 -3.80 25.44 15.23
CA TRP A 284 -4.21 26.83 15.09
C TRP A 284 -3.53 27.40 13.84
N PRO A 285 -4.21 27.38 12.69
CA PRO A 285 -3.65 27.91 11.47
C PRO A 285 -3.71 29.43 11.46
N ARG A 286 -2.68 30.07 10.90
CA ARG A 286 -2.67 31.47 10.46
C ARG A 286 -3.24 32.48 11.47
N PHE A 287 -2.53 32.69 12.57
CA PHE A 287 -2.85 33.77 13.53
C PHE A 287 -1.66 34.72 13.69
N LEU A 288 -1.96 35.97 14.06
CA LEU A 288 -0.93 36.97 14.32
C LEU A 288 -0.34 36.78 15.72
N GLU A 289 0.93 37.14 15.88
CA GLU A 289 1.67 37.07 17.15
C GLU A 289 1.00 37.76 18.33
N ASN A 290 0.24 38.83 18.09
CA ASN A 290 -0.47 39.56 19.13
C ASN A 290 -1.84 38.98 19.49
N ALA A 291 -2.32 37.96 18.75
CA ALA A 291 -3.64 37.37 18.97
C ALA A 291 -3.64 36.30 20.08
N VAL A 292 -2.49 35.67 20.33
CA VAL A 292 -2.35 34.54 21.26
C VAL A 292 -1.12 34.75 22.12
N ILE A 293 -1.26 34.62 23.43
CA ILE A 293 -0.16 34.70 24.36
C ILE A 293 0.34 33.28 24.66
N ASP A 294 1.59 33.00 24.34
CA ASP A 294 2.27 31.77 24.76
C ASP A 294 3.66 32.10 25.30
N SER A 295 3.80 31.90 26.60
CA SER A 295 4.97 32.25 27.41
C SER A 295 5.19 31.22 28.51
N ALA A 296 6.36 31.27 29.16
CA ALA A 296 6.67 30.38 30.27
C ALA A 296 5.72 30.50 31.47
N SER A 297 5.03 31.64 31.62
CA SER A 297 4.12 31.89 32.73
C SER A 297 2.66 31.63 32.38
N TYR A 298 2.29 31.72 31.09
CA TYR A 298 0.92 31.66 30.64
C TYR A 298 0.83 31.30 29.15
N SER A 299 -0.12 30.44 28.81
CA SER A 299 -0.39 29.98 27.45
C SER A 299 -1.89 29.95 27.19
N ASP A 300 -2.35 30.62 26.13
CA ASP A 300 -3.74 30.61 25.64
C ASP A 300 -4.09 29.32 24.88
N PHE A 301 -3.10 28.45 24.65
CA PHE A 301 -3.28 27.21 23.91
C PHE A 301 -3.98 26.13 24.74
N ASP A 302 -5.31 26.11 24.67
CA ASP A 302 -6.12 24.97 25.13
C ASP A 302 -6.45 24.04 23.95
N PRO A 303 -5.94 22.80 23.93
CA PRO A 303 -6.23 21.84 22.86
C PRO A 303 -7.72 21.63 22.58
N LEU A 304 -8.59 21.78 23.58
CA LEU A 304 -10.04 21.63 23.43
C LEU A 304 -10.69 22.78 22.64
N MET A 305 -10.05 23.96 22.62
CA MET A 305 -10.57 25.16 21.96
C MET A 305 -9.97 25.37 20.56
N ALA A 306 -9.18 24.42 20.07
CA ALA A 306 -8.50 24.56 18.80
C ALA A 306 -9.48 24.46 17.60
N PRO A 307 -9.25 25.23 16.54
CA PRO A 307 -10.15 25.31 15.39
C PRO A 307 -10.16 24.05 14.51
N THR A 308 -9.06 23.30 14.46
CA THR A 308 -8.92 22.14 13.55
C THR A 308 -8.23 20.99 14.25
N TRP A 309 -8.87 19.81 14.22
CA TRP A 309 -8.36 18.57 14.79
C TRP A 309 -8.18 17.55 13.67
N THR A 310 -7.03 16.89 13.61
CA THR A 310 -6.76 15.81 12.67
C THR A 310 -6.28 14.59 13.44
N ILE A 311 -6.73 13.40 13.04
CA ILE A 311 -6.31 12.14 13.64
C ILE A 311 -5.68 11.25 12.56
N THR A 312 -4.42 10.88 12.76
CA THR A 312 -3.70 9.98 11.87
C THR A 312 -3.53 8.63 12.57
N ILE A 313 -4.12 7.59 11.99
CA ILE A 313 -4.03 6.23 12.50
C ILE A 313 -2.88 5.53 11.78
N LYS A 314 -1.88 5.06 12.54
CA LYS A 314 -0.85 4.18 12.01
C LYS A 314 -1.30 2.74 12.17
N LEU A 315 -1.46 2.05 11.06
CA LEU A 315 -1.77 0.63 11.02
C LEU A 315 -0.48 -0.19 11.21
N ARG A 316 -0.63 -1.38 11.80
CA ARG A 316 0.46 -2.36 11.91
C ARG A 316 0.74 -2.96 10.52
N GLU A 317 2.02 -3.24 10.23
CA GLU A 317 2.42 -3.80 8.93
C GLU A 317 1.99 -5.27 8.76
N ASN A 318 1.99 -6.05 9.85
CA ASN A 318 1.67 -7.48 9.83
C ASN A 318 0.33 -7.74 10.50
N ILE A 319 -0.76 -7.60 9.75
CA ILE A 319 -2.11 -7.89 10.21
C ILE A 319 -2.53 -9.26 9.67
N ASN A 320 -2.76 -10.22 10.57
CA ASN A 320 -3.33 -11.51 10.21
C ASN A 320 -4.85 -11.35 10.08
N CYS A 321 -5.35 -11.51 8.87
CA CYS A 321 -6.76 -11.43 8.54
C CYS A 321 -7.33 -12.84 8.40
N LEU A 322 -8.39 -13.16 9.14
CA LEU A 322 -8.93 -14.52 9.23
C LEU A 322 -9.35 -15.07 7.86
N LEU A 323 -10.02 -14.25 7.04
CA LEU A 323 -10.41 -14.64 5.69
C LEU A 323 -9.21 -14.83 4.76
N SER A 324 -8.20 -13.95 4.88
CA SER A 324 -6.98 -14.04 4.07
C SER A 324 -6.21 -15.32 4.40
N ASP A 325 -6.12 -15.66 5.68
CA ASP A 325 -5.46 -16.90 6.13
C ASP A 325 -6.23 -18.14 5.65
N LEU A 326 -7.56 -18.11 5.65
CA LEU A 326 -8.39 -19.20 5.12
C LEU A 326 -8.21 -19.38 3.61
N VAL A 327 -8.24 -18.28 2.85
CA VAL A 327 -8.02 -18.31 1.40
C VAL A 327 -6.60 -18.76 1.10
N GLY A 328 -5.60 -18.25 1.83
CA GLY A 328 -4.21 -18.68 1.72
C GLY A 328 -4.07 -20.20 1.93
N LYS A 329 -4.65 -20.75 3.00
CA LYS A 329 -4.66 -22.20 3.23
C LYS A 329 -5.32 -22.97 2.08
N MET A 330 -6.43 -22.48 1.52
CA MET A 330 -7.08 -23.12 0.37
C MET A 330 -6.21 -23.07 -0.90
N LEU A 331 -5.44 -21.99 -1.08
CA LEU A 331 -4.48 -21.87 -2.19
C LEU A 331 -3.26 -22.77 -1.99
N ASP A 332 -2.75 -22.90 -0.76
CA ASP A 332 -1.62 -23.78 -0.46
C ASP A 332 -1.96 -25.26 -0.77
N LEU A 333 -3.25 -25.65 -0.63
CA LEU A 333 -3.72 -27.00 -0.97
C LEU A 333 -3.62 -27.35 -2.46
N LEU A 334 -3.43 -26.38 -3.34
CA LEU A 334 -3.31 -26.62 -4.78
C LEU A 334 -1.96 -27.15 -5.19
N ASP A 335 -0.95 -26.69 -4.45
CA ASP A 335 0.43 -27.08 -4.64
C ASP A 335 0.73 -28.39 -3.87
N ASP A 336 -0.21 -28.83 -3.02
CA ASP A 336 -0.14 -30.09 -2.30
C ASP A 336 -0.40 -31.29 -3.25
N ASN A 337 0.49 -32.28 -3.19
CA ASN A 337 0.45 -33.50 -4.00
C ASN A 337 0.14 -34.76 -3.17
N HIS A 338 -0.28 -34.61 -1.91
CA HIS A 338 -0.66 -35.76 -1.09
C HIS A 338 -1.89 -36.48 -1.65
N LEU A 339 -1.89 -37.81 -1.59
CA LEU A 339 -3.05 -38.62 -1.99
C LEU A 339 -4.15 -38.48 -0.94
N LEU A 340 -5.41 -38.36 -1.38
CA LEU A 340 -6.58 -38.26 -0.49
C LEU A 340 -6.67 -39.46 0.45
N MET A 341 -6.26 -40.62 -0.08
CA MET A 341 -6.25 -41.88 0.65
C MET A 341 -5.17 -41.92 1.73
N ASP A 342 -4.10 -41.14 1.59
CA ASP A 342 -3.05 -41.01 2.61
C ASP A 342 -3.50 -40.06 3.73
N THR A 343 -4.15 -38.95 3.39
CA THR A 343 -4.67 -37.97 4.38
C THR A 343 -5.81 -38.54 5.22
N LEU A 344 -6.61 -39.45 4.63
CA LEU A 344 -7.68 -40.19 5.31
C LEU A 344 -7.20 -41.50 5.98
N GLY A 345 -5.92 -41.86 5.84
CA GLY A 345 -5.35 -43.09 6.43
C GLY A 345 -5.80 -44.40 5.77
N LEU A 346 -6.52 -44.32 4.64
CA LEU A 346 -7.05 -45.44 3.86
C LEU A 346 -5.98 -46.25 3.13
N SER A 347 -4.83 -45.64 2.81
CA SER A 347 -3.71 -46.33 2.17
C SER A 347 -3.07 -47.40 3.08
N ARG A 348 -3.12 -47.19 4.40
CA ARG A 348 -2.60 -48.14 5.39
C ARG A 348 -3.50 -49.35 5.57
N SER A 349 -4.83 -49.18 5.45
CA SER A 349 -5.80 -50.29 5.51
C SER A 349 -5.75 -51.22 4.29
N LEU A 350 -5.25 -50.74 3.15
CA LEU A 350 -5.08 -51.54 1.94
C LEU A 350 -3.75 -52.34 1.89
N GLY A 351 -2.87 -52.14 2.87
CA GLY A 351 -1.49 -52.63 2.87
C GLY A 351 -1.28 -54.14 3.06
N ILE A 352 -2.33 -54.97 3.08
CA ILE A 352 -2.22 -56.44 3.30
C ILE A 352 -2.74 -57.26 2.10
N LEU A 353 -3.24 -56.63 1.02
CA LEU A 353 -3.79 -57.37 -0.13
C LEU A 353 -2.88 -57.34 -1.37
N ASN A 354 -2.87 -58.47 -2.07
CA ASN A 354 -2.02 -58.81 -3.21
C ASN A 354 -1.96 -57.68 -4.28
N PRO A 355 -0.80 -57.36 -4.89
CA PRO A 355 -0.65 -56.26 -5.86
C PRO A 355 -1.56 -56.35 -7.09
N LEU A 356 -1.99 -57.55 -7.47
CA LEU A 356 -2.94 -57.77 -8.56
C LEU A 356 -4.38 -57.41 -8.16
N HIS A 357 -4.78 -57.63 -6.89
CA HIS A 357 -6.07 -57.15 -6.36
C HIS A 357 -6.16 -55.62 -6.38
N LYS A 358 -5.03 -54.93 -6.22
CA LYS A 358 -4.92 -53.47 -6.32
C LYS A 358 -5.22 -52.90 -7.72
N ILE A 359 -5.15 -53.74 -8.75
CA ILE A 359 -5.39 -53.35 -10.15
C ILE A 359 -6.78 -53.81 -10.62
N THR A 360 -7.29 -54.93 -10.10
CA THR A 360 -8.57 -55.52 -10.53
C THR A 360 -9.78 -55.10 -9.68
N GLU A 361 -9.56 -54.69 -8.43
CA GLU A 361 -10.62 -54.21 -7.55
C GLU A 361 -10.25 -52.81 -7.06
N ALA A 362 -10.80 -51.77 -7.70
CA ALA A 362 -10.97 -50.51 -7.00
C ALA A 362 -11.87 -50.81 -5.80
N PRO A 363 -11.46 -50.53 -4.54
CA PRO A 363 -12.37 -50.66 -3.42
C PRO A 363 -13.51 -49.67 -3.64
N ILE A 364 -14.62 -50.17 -4.18
CA ILE A 364 -15.81 -49.40 -4.52
C ILE A 364 -16.47 -49.02 -3.19
N THR A 365 -15.94 -47.98 -2.56
CA THR A 365 -16.47 -47.51 -1.28
C THR A 365 -17.63 -46.60 -1.62
N ILE A 366 -18.80 -47.19 -1.77
CA ILE A 366 -20.03 -46.48 -2.12
C ILE A 366 -20.30 -45.41 -1.05
N SER A 367 -20.54 -44.16 -1.47
CA SER A 367 -20.84 -43.03 -0.58
C SER A 367 -22.02 -43.34 0.34
N LYS A 368 -22.05 -42.69 1.50
CA LYS A 368 -23.07 -42.95 2.52
C LYS A 368 -24.48 -42.58 2.05
N LEU A 369 -24.62 -41.54 1.23
CA LEU A 369 -25.91 -41.10 0.69
C LEU A 369 -26.42 -42.03 -0.43
N VAL A 370 -25.53 -42.59 -1.26
CA VAL A 370 -25.86 -43.71 -2.14
C VAL A 370 -26.31 -44.95 -1.38
N ARG A 371 -25.60 -45.28 -0.30
CA ARG A 371 -25.94 -46.45 0.52
C ARG A 371 -27.31 -46.31 1.15
N ALA A 372 -27.61 -45.12 1.68
CA ALA A 372 -28.94 -44.77 2.18
C ALA A 372 -30.02 -44.91 1.08
N ALA A 373 -29.74 -44.46 -0.15
CA ALA A 373 -30.65 -44.61 -1.29
C ALA A 373 -30.79 -46.06 -1.80
N MET A 374 -29.79 -46.92 -1.56
CA MET A 374 -29.77 -48.32 -1.99
C MET A 374 -30.27 -49.32 -0.92
N GLY A 375 -30.46 -48.88 0.33
CA GLY A 375 -30.93 -49.72 1.43
C GLY A 375 -29.97 -50.84 1.85
N SER A 376 -28.67 -50.75 1.53
CA SER A 376 -27.68 -51.81 1.81
C SER A 376 -26.82 -51.48 3.03
N THR A 377 -26.62 -52.42 3.97
CA THR A 377 -25.91 -52.21 5.25
C THR A 377 -24.63 -53.06 5.41
N SER A 378 -24.17 -53.76 4.38
CA SER A 378 -23.24 -54.90 4.55
C SER A 378 -21.86 -54.77 3.88
N VAL A 379 -21.18 -53.63 3.98
CA VAL A 379 -19.74 -53.50 3.62
C VAL A 379 -19.02 -52.59 4.63
N SER A 380 -17.75 -52.92 4.93
CA SER A 380 -16.89 -52.30 5.95
C SER A 380 -17.04 -50.78 6.11
N GLU A 381 -17.44 -50.34 7.30
CA GLU A 381 -17.60 -48.94 7.67
C GLU A 381 -16.25 -48.20 7.63
N PHE A 382 -16.02 -47.38 6.61
CA PHE A 382 -15.04 -46.31 6.72
C PHE A 382 -15.61 -45.22 7.65
N LYS A 383 -15.10 -45.17 8.88
CA LYS A 383 -15.39 -44.10 9.85
C LYS A 383 -14.42 -42.95 9.61
N GLY A 384 -14.81 -42.00 8.78
CA GLY A 384 -14.06 -40.77 8.59
C GLY A 384 -14.16 -39.81 9.79
N PRO A 385 -13.41 -38.70 9.77
CA PRO A 385 -13.31 -37.73 10.87
C PRO A 385 -14.59 -36.93 11.16
N ILE A 386 -15.58 -36.94 10.25
CA ILE A 386 -16.87 -36.24 10.40
C ILE A 386 -17.91 -37.24 10.89
N PRO A 387 -18.69 -36.95 11.95
CA PRO A 387 -19.77 -37.82 12.39
C PRO A 387 -20.82 -37.96 11.28
N ASP A 388 -21.33 -39.18 11.10
CA ASP A 388 -22.17 -39.55 9.95
C ASP A 388 -23.42 -38.67 9.82
N ASP A 389 -24.04 -38.32 10.95
CA ASP A 389 -25.23 -37.46 10.96
C ASP A 389 -24.95 -36.04 10.41
N LEU A 390 -23.82 -35.43 10.80
CA LEU A 390 -23.40 -34.12 10.31
C LEU A 390 -23.01 -34.19 8.83
N LEU A 391 -22.32 -35.26 8.42
CA LEU A 391 -21.95 -35.49 7.03
C LEU A 391 -23.21 -35.61 6.14
N MET A 392 -24.24 -36.32 6.60
CA MET A 392 -25.50 -36.45 5.87
C MET A 392 -26.22 -35.09 5.76
N SER A 393 -26.28 -34.29 6.83
CA SER A 393 -26.83 -32.92 6.77
C SER A 393 -26.08 -32.02 5.78
N LEU A 394 -24.74 -32.09 5.75
CA LEU A 394 -23.89 -31.35 4.80
C LEU A 394 -24.14 -31.82 3.36
N LEU A 395 -24.23 -33.13 3.14
CA LEU A 395 -24.50 -33.71 1.83
C LEU A 395 -25.91 -33.39 1.35
N TYR A 396 -26.93 -33.33 2.22
CA TYR A 396 -28.28 -32.89 1.86
C TYR A 396 -28.35 -31.40 1.51
N TYR A 397 -27.52 -30.57 2.13
CA TYR A 397 -27.38 -29.16 1.73
C TYR A 397 -26.74 -29.00 0.33
N ILE A 398 -25.74 -29.84 0.01
CA ILE A 398 -25.08 -29.87 -1.31
C ILE A 398 -25.95 -30.55 -2.37
N PHE A 399 -26.71 -31.57 -2.00
CA PHE A 399 -27.54 -32.41 -2.86
C PHE A 399 -28.96 -32.53 -2.29
N PRO A 400 -29.77 -31.46 -2.38
CA PRO A 400 -31.13 -31.43 -1.82
C PRO A 400 -32.12 -32.35 -2.55
N ASP A 401 -31.76 -32.88 -3.72
CA ASP A 401 -32.54 -33.83 -4.50
C ASP A 401 -32.42 -35.28 -4.02
N ALA A 402 -31.58 -35.54 -3.02
CA ALA A 402 -31.39 -36.86 -2.42
C ALA A 402 -32.44 -37.22 -1.34
N VAL A 403 -33.24 -36.24 -0.91
CA VAL A 403 -34.31 -36.40 0.09
C VAL A 403 -35.56 -35.74 -0.46
N ASP A 404 -36.73 -36.29 -0.17
CA ASP A 404 -38.03 -35.68 -0.50
C ASP A 404 -38.36 -34.44 0.38
N ASP A 405 -37.36 -33.87 1.06
CA ASP A 405 -37.49 -32.74 1.98
C ASP A 405 -37.17 -31.42 1.25
N ASP A 406 -38.14 -30.52 1.22
CA ASP A 406 -38.17 -29.28 0.42
C ASP A 406 -37.30 -28.14 0.99
N SER A 407 -36.52 -28.42 2.05
CA SER A 407 -35.90 -27.42 2.91
C SER A 407 -34.79 -26.56 2.25
N HIS A 408 -34.05 -27.08 1.26
CA HIS A 408 -32.87 -26.37 0.69
C HIS A 408 -32.79 -26.42 -0.85
N LYS A 409 -33.91 -26.24 -1.56
CA LYS A 409 -33.95 -26.21 -3.03
C LYS A 409 -32.99 -25.18 -3.64
N TYR A 410 -32.49 -25.48 -4.83
CA TYR A 410 -31.71 -24.52 -5.61
C TYR A 410 -32.62 -23.38 -6.10
N PRO A 411 -32.11 -22.13 -6.18
CA PRO A 411 -32.83 -21.04 -6.83
C PRO A 411 -33.14 -21.42 -8.29
N GLU A 412 -34.34 -21.10 -8.78
CA GLU A 412 -34.75 -21.40 -10.16
C GLU A 412 -33.96 -20.57 -11.20
N ASP A 413 -33.47 -19.41 -10.80
CA ASP A 413 -32.65 -18.48 -11.59
C ASP A 413 -31.22 -18.40 -11.03
N LEU A 414 -30.30 -19.16 -11.62
CA LEU A 414 -28.87 -19.10 -11.33
C LEU A 414 -28.22 -18.02 -12.22
N GLN A 415 -28.39 -16.75 -11.87
CA GLN A 415 -27.73 -15.66 -12.59
C GLN A 415 -26.35 -15.37 -11.98
N VAL A 416 -25.35 -15.16 -12.85
CA VAL A 416 -24.04 -14.60 -12.44
C VAL A 416 -24.22 -13.09 -12.31
N GLU A 417 -24.39 -12.58 -11.09
CA GLU A 417 -24.37 -11.14 -10.85
C GLU A 417 -22.96 -10.58 -11.12
N MET A 418 -22.64 -10.22 -12.36
CA MET A 418 -21.58 -9.26 -12.64
C MET A 418 -22.14 -7.87 -12.32
N LYS A 419 -22.16 -7.46 -11.04
CA LYS A 419 -22.38 -6.05 -10.69
C LYS A 419 -21.22 -5.24 -11.29
N GLN A 420 -21.46 -4.67 -12.47
CA GLN A 420 -20.59 -3.64 -13.04
C GLN A 420 -20.85 -2.35 -12.27
N SER A 421 -20.20 -2.19 -11.12
CA SER A 421 -20.00 -0.87 -10.51
C SER A 421 -18.68 -0.31 -11.02
N ASP A 422 -18.75 0.67 -11.92
CA ASP A 422 -17.62 1.31 -12.61
C ASP A 422 -16.61 2.05 -11.70
N GLN A 423 -16.65 1.88 -10.37
CA GLN A 423 -15.87 2.67 -9.43
C GLN A 423 -14.99 1.89 -8.44
N GLU A 424 -15.00 0.55 -8.44
CA GLU A 424 -14.10 -0.23 -7.57
C GLU A 424 -12.96 -0.89 -8.35
N PRO A 425 -11.72 -0.92 -7.78
CA PRO A 425 -10.59 -1.57 -8.42
C PRO A 425 -10.91 -3.04 -8.65
N LYS A 426 -10.78 -3.48 -9.90
CA LYS A 426 -11.03 -4.84 -10.39
C LYS A 426 -9.99 -5.84 -9.81
N LEU A 427 -9.98 -6.05 -8.50
CA LEU A 427 -9.08 -7.01 -7.84
C LEU A 427 -9.35 -8.46 -8.29
N CYS A 428 -10.54 -8.74 -8.84
CA CYS A 428 -10.97 -10.09 -9.22
C CYS A 428 -11.43 -10.25 -10.67
N SER A 429 -11.04 -9.38 -11.63
CA SER A 429 -11.49 -9.53 -13.04
C SER A 429 -10.93 -10.76 -13.76
N ALA A 430 -9.88 -11.38 -13.22
CA ALA A 430 -9.29 -12.61 -13.75
C ALA A 430 -9.95 -13.89 -13.19
N VAL A 431 -10.82 -13.77 -12.18
CA VAL A 431 -11.40 -14.93 -11.47
C VAL A 431 -12.82 -15.18 -11.97
N LYS A 432 -13.08 -16.39 -12.49
CA LYS A 432 -14.44 -16.81 -12.84
C LYS A 432 -15.20 -17.13 -11.55
N SER A 433 -16.29 -16.42 -11.28
CA SER A 433 -17.14 -16.65 -10.12
C SER A 433 -18.35 -17.52 -10.48
N SER A 434 -18.77 -18.38 -9.56
CA SER A 434 -20.00 -19.18 -9.70
C SER A 434 -21.25 -18.35 -9.36
N PRO A 435 -22.41 -18.62 -9.99
CA PRO A 435 -23.67 -17.93 -9.69
C PRO A 435 -24.07 -18.08 -8.21
N ALA A 436 -24.80 -17.09 -7.69
CA ALA A 436 -25.28 -17.10 -6.32
C ALA A 436 -26.23 -18.29 -6.10
N GLY A 437 -25.89 -19.16 -5.14
CA GLY A 437 -26.65 -20.37 -4.84
C GLY A 437 -26.34 -21.59 -5.70
N GLY A 438 -25.41 -21.52 -6.67
CA GLY A 438 -25.00 -22.67 -7.48
C GLY A 438 -24.27 -23.76 -6.68
N LEU A 439 -24.17 -24.97 -7.26
CA LEU A 439 -23.50 -26.11 -6.61
C LEU A 439 -22.07 -25.78 -6.17
N VAL A 440 -21.31 -25.13 -7.04
CA VAL A 440 -19.92 -24.74 -6.77
C VAL A 440 -19.82 -23.83 -5.55
N ARG A 441 -20.72 -22.85 -5.40
CA ARG A 441 -20.73 -21.96 -4.23
C ARG A 441 -21.04 -22.72 -2.94
N ARG A 442 -22.01 -23.63 -2.96
CA ARG A 442 -22.37 -24.44 -1.78
C ARG A 442 -21.21 -25.33 -1.34
N VAL A 443 -20.57 -26.02 -2.29
CA VAL A 443 -19.40 -26.87 -2.01
C VAL A 443 -18.24 -26.03 -1.47
N SER A 444 -17.94 -24.87 -2.08
CA SER A 444 -16.85 -24.00 -1.62
C SER A 444 -17.08 -23.44 -0.22
N LEU A 445 -18.32 -23.06 0.14
CA LEU A 445 -18.69 -22.60 1.49
C LEU A 445 -18.49 -23.70 2.53
N VAL A 446 -18.99 -24.90 2.24
CA VAL A 446 -18.85 -26.05 3.15
C VAL A 446 -17.39 -26.46 3.29
N ALA A 447 -16.63 -26.49 2.19
CA ALA A 447 -15.20 -26.79 2.19
C ALA A 447 -14.40 -25.78 3.03
N ALA A 448 -14.65 -24.48 2.84
CA ALA A 448 -14.01 -23.41 3.60
C ALA A 448 -14.28 -23.54 5.11
N ARG A 449 -15.53 -23.80 5.50
CA ARG A 449 -15.91 -23.93 6.92
C ARG A 449 -15.37 -25.19 7.56
N LEU A 450 -15.35 -26.32 6.86
CA LEU A 450 -14.73 -27.55 7.36
C LEU A 450 -13.22 -27.41 7.50
N LEU A 451 -12.56 -26.70 6.57
CA LEU A 451 -11.13 -26.42 6.68
C LEU A 451 -10.82 -25.51 7.88
N GLU A 452 -11.68 -24.54 8.18
CA GLU A 452 -11.58 -23.68 9.36
C GLU A 452 -11.74 -24.46 10.67
N ALA A 453 -12.81 -25.27 10.76
CA ALA A 453 -13.19 -25.94 12.01
C ALA A 453 -12.39 -27.23 12.30
N GLY A 454 -12.07 -28.02 11.27
CA GLY A 454 -11.50 -29.36 11.41
C GLY A 454 -10.21 -29.60 10.62
N GLY A 455 -9.78 -28.65 9.79
CA GLY A 455 -8.56 -28.76 9.00
C GLY A 455 -8.65 -29.75 7.83
N LEU A 456 -7.49 -30.10 7.28
CA LEU A 456 -7.36 -30.91 6.06
C LEU A 456 -8.09 -32.28 6.09
N PRO A 457 -8.08 -33.06 7.19
CA PRO A 457 -8.76 -34.36 7.21
C PRO A 457 -10.28 -34.26 7.03
N TYR A 458 -10.90 -33.18 7.52
CA TYR A 458 -12.34 -32.95 7.39
C TYR A 458 -12.71 -32.59 5.95
N LEU A 459 -11.90 -31.72 5.33
CA LEU A 459 -12.05 -31.39 3.91
C LEU A 459 -11.88 -32.64 3.03
N ALA A 460 -10.86 -33.46 3.30
CA ALA A 460 -10.59 -34.69 2.55
C ALA A 460 -11.77 -35.69 2.65
N HIS A 461 -12.40 -35.79 3.82
CA HIS A 461 -13.54 -36.68 4.02
C HIS A 461 -14.79 -36.20 3.27
N LEU A 462 -15.07 -34.89 3.28
CA LEU A 462 -16.14 -34.32 2.45
C LEU A 462 -15.86 -34.55 0.97
N TRP A 463 -14.63 -34.28 0.52
CA TRP A 463 -14.27 -34.42 -0.89
C TRP A 463 -14.39 -35.87 -1.37
N TYR A 464 -13.98 -36.83 -0.53
CA TYR A 464 -14.16 -38.24 -0.79
C TYR A 464 -15.64 -38.59 -1.04
N GLU A 465 -16.52 -38.27 -0.11
CA GLU A 465 -17.96 -38.58 -0.24
C GLU A 465 -18.61 -37.82 -1.41
N PHE A 466 -18.21 -36.59 -1.66
CA PHE A 466 -18.67 -35.80 -2.81
C PHE A 466 -18.28 -36.45 -4.15
N THR A 467 -17.05 -36.93 -4.30
CA THR A 467 -16.61 -37.62 -5.53
C THR A 467 -17.34 -38.95 -5.76
N GLN A 468 -17.60 -39.70 -4.69
CA GLN A 468 -18.35 -40.95 -4.76
C GLN A 468 -19.84 -40.72 -5.13
N GLU A 469 -20.46 -39.64 -4.63
CA GLU A 469 -21.81 -39.23 -5.05
C GLU A 469 -21.87 -38.82 -6.53
N LEU A 470 -20.87 -38.09 -7.01
CA LEU A 470 -20.77 -37.74 -8.43
C LEU A 470 -20.62 -38.98 -9.31
N GLN A 471 -19.78 -39.94 -8.90
CA GLN A 471 -19.60 -41.20 -9.60
C GLN A 471 -20.92 -41.98 -9.68
N TYR A 472 -21.66 -42.08 -8.58
CA TYR A 472 -22.94 -42.77 -8.58
C TYR A 472 -23.99 -42.11 -9.47
N ARG A 473 -24.11 -40.77 -9.40
CA ARG A 473 -25.02 -40.01 -10.26
C ARG A 473 -24.68 -40.20 -11.73
N TRP A 474 -23.38 -40.26 -12.04
CA TRP A 474 -22.90 -40.58 -13.37
C TRP A 474 -23.35 -41.98 -13.82
N GLU A 475 -23.06 -43.01 -13.01
CA GLU A 475 -23.39 -44.41 -13.32
C GLU A 475 -24.91 -44.62 -13.49
N ARG A 476 -25.73 -43.87 -12.75
CA ARG A 476 -27.20 -43.94 -12.82
C ARG A 476 -27.86 -42.90 -13.73
N ARG A 477 -27.09 -42.05 -14.42
CA ARG A 477 -27.58 -40.96 -15.28
C ARG A 477 -28.51 -39.97 -14.57
N ILE A 478 -28.24 -39.68 -13.30
CA ILE A 478 -28.95 -38.67 -12.52
C ILE A 478 -28.35 -37.29 -12.84
N ARG A 479 -29.20 -36.29 -13.09
CA ARG A 479 -28.72 -34.92 -13.35
C ARG A 479 -28.15 -34.30 -12.08
N VAL A 480 -27.06 -33.55 -12.23
CA VAL A 480 -26.45 -32.80 -11.12
C VAL A 480 -27.23 -31.49 -10.92
N PRO A 481 -27.76 -31.22 -9.71
CA PRO A 481 -28.55 -30.03 -9.43
C PRO A 481 -27.66 -28.77 -9.37
N GLY A 482 -28.27 -27.59 -9.52
CA GLY A 482 -27.56 -26.32 -9.35
C GLY A 482 -26.63 -25.89 -10.49
N LYS A 483 -26.85 -26.42 -11.72
CA LYS A 483 -26.19 -25.98 -12.97
C LYS A 483 -27.15 -25.13 -13.82
N GLU A 484 -26.60 -24.14 -14.53
CA GLU A 484 -27.36 -23.28 -15.45
C GLU A 484 -27.96 -24.10 -16.62
N LYS A 485 -29.23 -23.86 -16.96
CA LYS A 485 -30.00 -24.67 -17.95
C LYS A 485 -29.52 -24.55 -19.41
N SER A 486 -28.40 -23.89 -19.68
CA SER A 486 -27.90 -23.56 -21.02
C SER A 486 -26.91 -24.57 -21.62
N PHE A 487 -26.51 -25.62 -20.91
CA PHE A 487 -25.53 -26.59 -21.43
C PHE A 487 -26.19 -27.88 -21.94
N VAL A 488 -26.20 -28.00 -23.28
CA VAL A 488 -26.69 -29.13 -24.06
C VAL A 488 -25.87 -30.40 -23.77
N GLU A 489 -26.60 -31.52 -23.76
CA GLU A 489 -26.17 -32.91 -23.61
C GLU A 489 -24.80 -33.27 -24.24
N VAL A 490 -23.87 -33.79 -23.43
CA VAL A 490 -22.85 -34.75 -23.89
C VAL A 490 -22.62 -35.81 -22.81
N PRO A 491 -22.71 -37.12 -23.13
CA PRO A 491 -22.52 -38.22 -22.20
C PRO A 491 -21.06 -38.72 -22.25
N SER A 492 -20.10 -37.98 -21.70
CA SER A 492 -18.80 -38.57 -21.37
C SER A 492 -18.30 -38.14 -19.98
N GLN A 493 -17.80 -39.10 -19.21
CA GLN A 493 -17.28 -38.92 -17.85
C GLN A 493 -16.08 -37.97 -17.86
N GLY A 494 -15.31 -38.03 -18.95
CA GLY A 494 -14.27 -37.05 -19.28
C GLY A 494 -14.81 -35.64 -19.51
N ALA A 495 -16.05 -35.42 -19.95
CA ALA A 495 -16.56 -34.05 -20.12
C ALA A 495 -16.76 -33.34 -18.79
N VAL A 496 -17.18 -34.00 -17.70
CA VAL A 496 -17.34 -33.28 -16.41
C VAL A 496 -15.98 -32.90 -15.82
N GLU A 497 -14.98 -33.77 -15.94
CA GLU A 497 -13.61 -33.54 -15.49
C GLU A 497 -12.85 -32.55 -16.40
N ILE A 498 -13.03 -32.67 -17.72
CA ILE A 498 -12.48 -31.76 -18.73
C ILE A 498 -13.22 -30.42 -18.73
N GLU A 499 -14.49 -30.32 -18.31
CA GLU A 499 -15.26 -29.07 -18.30
C GLU A 499 -15.14 -28.34 -16.96
N LEU A 500 -14.85 -29.04 -15.86
CA LEU A 500 -14.21 -28.47 -14.66
C LEU A 500 -12.81 -27.90 -14.97
N GLN A 501 -12.09 -28.47 -15.93
CA GLN A 501 -10.80 -27.93 -16.42
C GLN A 501 -10.92 -26.86 -17.53
N ARG A 502 -11.93 -26.94 -18.43
CA ARG A 502 -12.09 -26.08 -19.63
C ARG A 502 -12.87 -24.81 -19.37
N SER A 503 -13.88 -24.86 -18.50
CA SER A 503 -14.18 -23.64 -17.78
C SER A 503 -12.95 -23.45 -16.89
N HIS A 504 -12.16 -22.38 -17.05
CA HIS A 504 -11.21 -21.99 -15.99
C HIS A 504 -11.94 -21.61 -14.69
N ILE A 505 -12.84 -22.49 -14.22
CA ILE A 505 -13.27 -22.66 -12.84
C ILE A 505 -12.01 -23.11 -12.14
N VAL A 506 -11.20 -22.12 -11.85
CA VAL A 506 -10.26 -22.14 -10.75
C VAL A 506 -11.12 -22.08 -9.49
N VAL A 507 -11.90 -23.13 -9.28
CA VAL A 507 -12.09 -23.66 -7.95
C VAL A 507 -10.75 -24.30 -7.69
N TYR A 508 -9.88 -23.49 -7.11
CA TYR A 508 -8.69 -23.95 -6.47
C TYR A 508 -9.14 -24.86 -5.31
N LEU A 509 -9.51 -26.10 -5.65
CA LEU A 509 -9.65 -27.23 -4.75
C LEU A 509 -8.49 -28.19 -5.04
N PRO A 510 -7.91 -28.81 -4.00
CA PRO A 510 -6.73 -29.66 -4.10
C PRO A 510 -6.90 -30.71 -5.20
N ASN A 511 -5.89 -30.82 -6.06
CA ASN A 511 -5.74 -31.92 -7.02
C ASN A 511 -5.41 -33.20 -6.25
N PHE A 512 -6.38 -33.74 -5.53
CA PHE A 512 -6.30 -35.08 -5.02
C PHE A 512 -6.43 -36.05 -6.19
N ARG A 513 -5.29 -36.53 -6.70
CA ARG A 513 -5.27 -37.71 -7.58
C ARG A 513 -5.82 -38.90 -6.81
N GLN A 514 -6.80 -39.59 -7.40
CA GLN A 514 -7.25 -40.91 -6.94
C GLN A 514 -6.14 -41.93 -7.02
#